data_AF-A0A933NI25-F1
#
_entry.id   AF-A0A933NI25-F1
#
_cell.length_a   1.000
_cell.length_b   1.000
_cell.length_c   1.000
_cell.angle_alpha   90.00
_cell.angle_beta   90.00
_cell.angle_gamma   90.00
#
_symmetry.space_group_name_H-M   'P 1'
#
loop_
_entity.id
_entity.type
_entity.pdbx_description
1 polymer ?
#
loop_
_entity_poly.entity_id
_entity_poly.type
_entity_poly.pdbx_seq_one_letter_code
_entity_poly.pdbx_strand_id
1 'polypeptide(L)'
;MPWSSGMLGQVISLVMIFGLSASLRSCTPGNYPGQRLAEGESVPDAVTPAATVPVSGQFLYQRVAIRGDPDGTILPRSYETLPVRCMDVIALDSGTRQEIQAAAVGTDESGRFTIMVPEGRSFTVALRSTTRASSQRVNLEVRDTISSNLYLYEVADAATAGPISLPAGTVSVSVGSVTIPWSPSTQRQSAVPSMLDACLNASDTVKAATGTVLPLLTIFWNVGSTRGSYFGKTDGPQGGPAITVLGGDSDNDETHDFDDAIAHHEYGHFVCFALSKDCSLGGTHTAGRAIYPSAAYSEGIAQFLSAVVPKNPTVVRSVGITGPSPSAWVKFLEGGRGSTAQRGIRVELSVGEVLWDLVDGAGGLPNLDGESVALSLSSLFDVLISLRGSDLYLSFEDFLTALTASAVIDITTLQALLLSPEDQTISFPASGIDVWPTTVSPGETWADVCQTRFSSASDDYTAADASNRFFQFVVTQQTRVTVTMTLQGGVPGTNSTGTNIDMFLCRSDNTLAKDTAGNYMTHWLRPEGPVETASGVVSPGRYIVFICGRPDLYGHSLTNASSRNVSYRLQVTSP
;
A
#
# COMPACT_ATOMS: atom_id res chain seq x y z
N MET A 1 -20.72 51.89 14.55
CA MET A 1 -22.13 52.15 14.91
C MET A 1 -22.98 51.03 14.32
N PRO A 2 -24.01 50.53 15.03
CA PRO A 2 -24.28 49.08 15.13
C PRO A 2 -25.69 48.65 14.74
N TRP A 3 -25.87 47.39 14.31
CA TRP A 3 -27.12 46.58 14.39
C TRP A 3 -26.66 45.10 14.57
N SER A 4 -26.66 44.49 15.77
CA SER A 4 -27.70 43.62 16.41
C SER A 4 -28.57 42.83 15.41
N SER A 5 -28.78 41.50 15.48
CA SER A 5 -29.13 40.59 16.60
C SER A 5 -29.01 39.11 16.10
N GLY A 6 -28.54 38.10 16.86
CA GLY A 6 -29.33 37.21 17.78
C GLY A 6 -30.50 36.49 17.07
N MET A 7 -30.78 35.18 17.12
CA MET A 7 -30.48 34.08 18.05
C MET A 7 -31.15 32.77 17.53
N LEU A 8 -30.67 31.57 17.96
CA LEU A 8 -31.29 30.21 17.97
C LEU A 8 -31.76 29.59 16.62
N GLY A 9 -31.58 28.30 16.30
CA GLY A 9 -31.35 27.09 17.08
C GLY A 9 -32.51 26.10 16.88
N GLN A 10 -32.38 25.11 15.99
CA GLN A 10 -33.13 23.84 16.06
C GLN A 10 -32.55 22.78 15.10
N VAL A 11 -32.23 21.63 15.68
CA VAL A 11 -31.75 20.40 15.03
C VAL A 11 -32.98 19.57 14.63
N ILE A 12 -33.05 19.13 13.37
CA ILE A 12 -34.02 18.13 12.92
C ILE A 12 -33.24 16.91 12.41
N SER A 13 -33.34 15.82 13.16
CA SER A 13 -32.92 14.47 12.75
C SER A 13 -33.93 13.91 11.74
N LEU A 14 -33.46 13.48 10.57
CA LEU A 14 -34.27 12.73 9.61
C LEU A 14 -33.68 11.32 9.47
N VAL A 15 -34.36 10.34 10.07
CA VAL A 15 -34.14 8.91 9.88
C VAL A 15 -35.04 8.48 8.72
N MET A 16 -34.47 8.04 7.60
CA MET A 16 -35.21 7.35 6.54
C MET A 16 -34.96 5.84 6.61
N ILE A 17 -36.01 5.11 6.95
CA ILE A 17 -36.12 3.65 6.79
C ILE A 17 -36.97 3.42 5.55
N PHE A 18 -36.43 2.78 4.51
CA PHE A 18 -37.22 2.24 3.41
C PHE A 18 -37.19 0.71 3.46
N GLY A 19 -38.32 0.13 3.90
CA GLY A 19 -38.63 -1.28 3.69
C GLY A 19 -39.43 -1.43 2.40
N LEU A 20 -38.90 -2.18 1.44
CA LEU A 20 -39.65 -2.66 0.28
C LEU A 20 -40.42 -3.92 0.66
N SER A 21 -41.75 -3.89 0.55
CA SER A 21 -42.60 -5.07 0.50
C SER A 21 -43.29 -5.13 -0.86
N ALA A 22 -43.09 -6.24 -1.56
CA ALA A 22 -43.70 -6.53 -2.85
C ALA A 22 -45.17 -6.93 -2.67
N SER A 23 -46.06 -6.37 -3.49
CA SER A 23 -47.44 -6.85 -3.64
C SER A 23 -47.73 -7.19 -5.10
N LEU A 24 -47.79 -8.49 -5.39
CA LEU A 24 -48.40 -9.04 -6.59
C LEU A 24 -49.91 -8.76 -6.57
N ARG A 25 -50.47 -8.20 -7.65
CA ARG A 25 -51.91 -8.26 -7.94
C ARG A 25 -52.13 -8.74 -9.37
N SER A 26 -52.73 -9.93 -9.45
CA SER A 26 -53.37 -10.49 -10.62
C SER A 26 -54.63 -9.70 -10.99
N CYS A 27 -54.85 -9.40 -12.26
CA CYS A 27 -56.14 -8.92 -12.77
C CYS A 27 -56.69 -9.90 -13.81
N THR A 28 -57.85 -10.47 -13.51
CA THR A 28 -58.78 -11.14 -14.43
C THR A 28 -59.55 -10.12 -15.29
N PRO A 29 -60.03 -10.50 -16.50
CA PRO A 29 -60.66 -9.56 -17.43
C PRO A 29 -62.17 -9.41 -17.16
N GLY A 30 -62.65 -8.17 -17.12
CA GLY A 30 -64.07 -7.81 -17.06
C GLY A 30 -64.51 -7.11 -18.34
N ASN A 31 -65.54 -7.68 -18.99
CA ASN A 31 -66.24 -7.14 -20.16
C ASN A 31 -67.00 -5.84 -19.85
N TYR A 32 -66.82 -4.81 -20.69
CA TYR A 32 -67.84 -3.79 -20.97
C TYR A 32 -67.82 -3.39 -22.46
N PRO A 33 -68.97 -3.22 -23.12
CA PRO A 33 -69.04 -2.96 -24.55
C PRO A 33 -69.07 -1.46 -24.87
N GLY A 34 -68.44 -1.12 -26.00
CA GLY A 34 -68.91 -0.05 -26.88
C GLY A 34 -68.38 1.35 -26.60
N GLN A 35 -67.26 1.71 -27.24
CA GLN A 35 -67.11 3.01 -27.91
C GLN A 35 -66.08 2.90 -29.03
N ARG A 36 -66.55 3.12 -30.27
CA ARG A 36 -65.72 3.31 -31.46
C ARG A 36 -65.08 4.70 -31.36
N LEU A 37 -63.76 4.78 -31.28
CA LEU A 37 -63.00 5.98 -31.61
C LEU A 37 -61.78 5.60 -32.46
N ALA A 38 -61.67 6.36 -33.56
CA ALA A 38 -60.70 6.41 -34.64
C ALA A 38 -59.39 5.60 -34.54
N GLU A 39 -59.17 4.76 -35.56
CA GLU A 39 -57.85 4.34 -36.03
C GLU A 39 -57.05 5.57 -36.45
N GLY A 40 -55.80 5.73 -35.96
CA GLY A 40 -54.94 6.80 -36.50
C GLY A 40 -53.71 7.24 -35.72
N GLU A 41 -53.37 6.68 -34.56
CA GLU A 41 -52.06 6.94 -33.92
C GLU A 41 -51.24 5.65 -33.87
N SER A 42 -50.18 5.61 -34.67
CA SER A 42 -49.13 4.61 -34.56
C SER A 42 -48.50 4.72 -33.17
N VAL A 43 -48.83 3.78 -32.30
CA VAL A 43 -48.04 3.47 -31.11
C VAL A 43 -46.61 3.23 -31.60
N PRO A 44 -45.58 3.94 -31.10
CA PRO A 44 -44.21 3.60 -31.46
C PRO A 44 -44.01 2.13 -31.06
N ASP A 45 -43.60 1.30 -32.03
CA ASP A 45 -43.30 -0.11 -31.80
C ASP A 45 -42.53 -0.22 -30.49
N ALA A 46 -43.08 -0.96 -29.54
CA ALA A 46 -42.34 -1.32 -28.34
C ALA A 46 -41.09 -2.05 -28.83
N VAL A 47 -39.93 -1.38 -28.75
CA VAL A 47 -38.65 -1.97 -29.11
C VAL A 47 -38.52 -3.23 -28.27
N THR A 48 -38.71 -4.38 -28.90
CA THR A 48 -38.46 -5.67 -28.27
C THR A 48 -37.02 -5.61 -27.77
N PRO A 49 -36.76 -5.84 -26.47
CA PRO A 49 -35.39 -5.83 -25.97
C PRO A 49 -34.54 -6.72 -26.85
N ALA A 50 -33.39 -6.21 -27.32
CA ALA A 50 -32.49 -7.02 -28.12
C ALA A 50 -32.22 -8.31 -27.34
N ALA A 51 -32.50 -9.46 -27.96
CA ALA A 51 -32.17 -10.74 -27.38
C ALA A 51 -30.67 -10.75 -27.05
N THR A 52 -30.31 -11.19 -25.85
CA THR A 52 -28.90 -11.31 -25.44
C THR A 52 -28.51 -12.78 -25.47
N VAL A 53 -27.29 -13.03 -25.96
CA VAL A 53 -26.71 -14.36 -26.08
C VAL A 53 -25.66 -14.53 -24.98
N PRO A 54 -25.71 -15.61 -24.18
CA PRO A 54 -24.62 -15.97 -23.29
C PRO A 54 -23.39 -16.37 -24.10
N VAL A 55 -22.30 -15.64 -23.90
CA VAL A 55 -20.96 -15.92 -24.43
C VAL A 55 -20.08 -16.35 -23.27
N SER A 56 -19.52 -17.56 -23.35
CA SER A 56 -18.72 -18.17 -22.28
C SER A 56 -17.32 -18.52 -22.75
N GLY A 57 -16.37 -18.57 -21.83
CA GLY A 57 -15.00 -18.96 -22.13
C GLY A 57 -14.14 -19.00 -20.88
N GLN A 58 -12.83 -19.07 -21.10
CA GLN A 58 -11.83 -19.06 -20.05
C GLN A 58 -10.64 -18.18 -20.43
N PHE A 59 -10.17 -17.36 -19.50
CA PHE A 59 -8.91 -16.62 -19.63
C PHE A 59 -7.83 -17.24 -18.75
N LEU A 60 -6.67 -17.48 -19.36
CA LEU A 60 -5.44 -17.94 -18.73
C LEU A 60 -4.33 -16.94 -19.01
N TYR A 61 -3.27 -16.94 -18.21
CA TYR A 61 -2.05 -16.16 -18.47
C TYR A 61 -0.82 -17.02 -18.16
N GLN A 62 0.28 -16.75 -18.85
CA GLN A 62 1.57 -17.35 -18.54
C GLN A 62 2.36 -16.45 -17.58
N ARG A 63 2.74 -17.02 -16.45
CA ARG A 63 3.61 -16.40 -15.45
C ARG A 63 5.00 -17.01 -15.53
N VAL A 64 6.03 -16.18 -15.33
CA VAL A 64 7.39 -16.70 -15.09
C VAL A 64 7.45 -17.16 -13.64
N ALA A 65 7.68 -18.44 -13.42
CA ALA A 65 7.84 -18.96 -12.07
C ALA A 65 9.20 -18.54 -11.52
N ILE A 66 9.17 -17.69 -10.50
CA ILE A 66 10.35 -17.33 -9.72
C ILE A 66 10.39 -18.28 -8.53
N ARG A 67 11.27 -19.27 -8.61
CA ARG A 67 11.54 -20.21 -7.53
C ARG A 67 12.99 -20.00 -7.13
N GLY A 68 13.18 -19.49 -5.92
CA GLY A 68 14.49 -19.49 -5.28
C GLY A 68 14.59 -20.73 -4.43
N ASP A 69 15.61 -21.55 -4.67
CA ASP A 69 16.09 -22.43 -3.61
C ASP A 69 16.68 -21.54 -2.48
N PRO A 70 16.74 -22.01 -1.22
CA PRO A 70 17.31 -21.25 -0.10
C PRO A 70 18.76 -20.79 -0.34
N ASP A 71 19.44 -21.34 -1.34
CA ASP A 71 20.79 -20.98 -1.77
C ASP A 71 20.85 -19.83 -2.81
N GLY A 72 19.70 -19.27 -3.20
CA GLY A 72 19.61 -18.14 -4.14
C GLY A 72 19.68 -18.52 -5.61
N THR A 73 19.71 -19.81 -5.95
CA THR A 73 19.63 -20.22 -7.36
C THR A 73 18.18 -20.14 -7.86
N ILE A 74 17.97 -19.46 -9.00
CA ILE A 74 16.71 -19.58 -9.73
C ILE A 74 16.77 -20.89 -10.51
N LEU A 75 15.74 -21.72 -10.36
CA LEU A 75 15.48 -22.82 -11.28
C LEU A 75 15.40 -22.30 -12.73
N PRO A 76 15.77 -23.10 -13.76
CA PRO A 76 15.66 -22.66 -15.15
C PRO A 76 14.28 -22.06 -15.43
N ARG A 77 14.23 -20.94 -16.19
CA ARG A 77 12.99 -20.20 -16.52
C ARG A 77 11.88 -21.20 -16.84
N SER A 78 10.94 -21.32 -15.91
CA SER A 78 9.77 -22.18 -16.06
C SER A 78 8.55 -21.30 -16.13
N TYR A 79 7.60 -21.71 -16.97
CA TYR A 79 6.37 -20.97 -17.18
C TYR A 79 5.23 -21.76 -16.57
N GLU A 80 4.40 -21.06 -15.80
CA GLU A 80 3.17 -21.60 -15.27
C GLU A 80 2.01 -20.96 -16.04
N THR A 81 1.07 -21.79 -16.52
CA THR A 81 -0.18 -21.28 -17.10
C THR A 81 -1.23 -21.27 -15.99
N LEU A 82 -1.68 -20.08 -15.61
CA LEU A 82 -2.58 -19.84 -14.49
C LEU A 82 -3.91 -19.23 -14.96
N PRO A 83 -5.02 -19.45 -14.23
CA PRO A 83 -6.28 -18.79 -14.52
C PRO A 83 -6.21 -17.29 -14.23
N VAL A 84 -6.80 -16.47 -15.10
CA VAL A 84 -7.02 -15.04 -14.80
C VAL A 84 -8.19 -14.93 -13.84
N ARG A 85 -7.98 -14.57 -12.57
CA ARG A 85 -9.04 -14.56 -11.55
C ARG A 85 -9.61 -13.15 -11.31
N CYS A 86 -10.92 -13.07 -11.05
CA CYS A 86 -11.65 -11.88 -10.59
C CYS A 86 -11.60 -10.65 -11.51
N MET A 87 -11.04 -10.76 -12.72
CA MET A 87 -10.92 -9.63 -13.65
C MET A 87 -12.21 -9.39 -14.42
N ASP A 88 -12.53 -8.13 -14.65
CA ASP A 88 -13.73 -7.72 -15.37
C ASP A 88 -13.65 -8.13 -16.84
N VAL A 89 -14.73 -8.70 -17.38
CA VAL A 89 -14.83 -9.13 -18.78
C VAL A 89 -15.75 -8.18 -19.54
N ILE A 90 -15.32 -7.72 -20.71
CA ILE A 90 -16.08 -6.81 -21.57
C ILE A 90 -16.18 -7.34 -23.00
N ALA A 91 -17.29 -7.01 -23.67
CA ALA A 91 -17.45 -7.21 -25.11
C ALA A 91 -17.25 -5.87 -25.81
N LEU A 92 -16.32 -5.82 -26.76
CA LEU A 92 -15.98 -4.63 -27.54
C LEU A 92 -16.43 -4.81 -28.98
N ASP A 93 -17.10 -3.80 -29.54
CA ASP A 93 -17.51 -3.80 -30.95
C ASP A 93 -16.29 -4.00 -31.86
N SER A 94 -16.38 -4.92 -32.82
CA SER A 94 -15.23 -5.28 -33.66
C SER A 94 -14.81 -4.15 -34.61
N GLY A 95 -15.71 -3.21 -34.93
CA GLY A 95 -15.44 -2.08 -35.80
C GLY A 95 -15.01 -0.83 -35.03
N THR A 96 -15.75 -0.46 -33.98
CA THR A 96 -15.53 0.81 -33.25
C THR A 96 -14.65 0.67 -32.01
N ARG A 97 -14.42 -0.56 -31.52
CA ARG A 97 -13.77 -0.86 -30.25
C ARG A 97 -14.48 -0.28 -29.01
N GLN A 98 -15.71 0.22 -29.15
CA GLN A 98 -16.48 0.66 -27.99
C GLN A 98 -17.05 -0.52 -27.20
N GLU A 99 -17.17 -0.35 -25.88
CA GLU A 99 -17.82 -1.32 -25.02
C GLU A 99 -19.30 -1.45 -25.43
N ILE A 100 -19.69 -2.69 -25.77
CA ILE A 100 -21.08 -3.07 -25.99
C ILE A 100 -21.70 -3.51 -24.66
N GLN A 101 -20.93 -4.24 -23.86
CA GLN A 101 -21.40 -4.86 -22.62
C GLN A 101 -20.22 -5.17 -21.69
N ALA A 102 -20.45 -5.08 -20.38
CA ALA A 102 -19.62 -5.69 -19.34
C ALA A 102 -20.33 -6.89 -18.70
N ALA A 103 -19.57 -7.90 -18.30
CA ALA A 103 -20.06 -9.00 -17.49
C ALA A 103 -20.47 -8.49 -16.10
N ALA A 104 -21.52 -9.09 -15.52
CA ALA A 104 -22.00 -8.72 -14.18
C ALA A 104 -21.04 -9.17 -13.06
N VAL A 105 -20.22 -10.19 -13.33
CA VAL A 105 -19.18 -10.72 -12.45
C VAL A 105 -17.93 -10.91 -13.30
N GLY A 106 -16.76 -10.66 -12.72
CA GLY A 106 -15.48 -10.97 -13.35
C GLY A 106 -15.26 -12.48 -13.54
N THR A 107 -14.08 -12.86 -14.02
CA THR A 107 -13.67 -14.26 -14.13
C THR A 107 -13.70 -14.98 -12.77
N ASP A 108 -14.03 -16.28 -12.78
CA ASP A 108 -14.02 -17.11 -11.57
C ASP A 108 -12.60 -17.60 -11.20
N GLU A 109 -12.48 -18.43 -10.16
CA GLU A 109 -11.21 -19.02 -9.70
C GLU A 109 -10.51 -19.88 -10.76
N SER A 110 -11.27 -20.39 -11.73
CA SER A 110 -10.74 -21.15 -12.87
C SER A 110 -10.54 -20.27 -14.11
N GLY A 111 -10.72 -18.95 -14.00
CA GLY A 111 -10.62 -18.01 -15.11
C GLY A 111 -11.80 -18.05 -16.08
N ARG A 112 -12.89 -18.75 -15.73
CA ARG A 112 -14.07 -18.86 -16.59
C ARG A 112 -14.95 -17.63 -16.47
N PHE A 113 -15.65 -17.30 -17.54
CA PHE A 113 -16.59 -16.18 -17.56
C PHE A 113 -17.85 -16.52 -18.36
N THR A 114 -18.90 -15.74 -18.10
CA THR A 114 -20.08 -15.63 -18.97
C THR A 114 -20.46 -14.16 -19.10
N ILE A 115 -20.68 -13.69 -20.33
CA ILE A 115 -21.15 -12.34 -20.63
C ILE A 115 -22.37 -12.39 -21.55
N MET A 116 -23.38 -11.56 -21.29
CA MET A 116 -24.63 -11.53 -22.06
C MET A 116 -24.56 -10.47 -23.16
N VAL A 117 -24.25 -10.84 -24.39
CA VAL A 117 -24.02 -9.89 -25.49
C VAL A 117 -25.26 -9.80 -26.39
N PRO A 118 -25.72 -8.60 -26.79
CA PRO A 118 -26.84 -8.46 -27.73
C PRO A 118 -26.61 -9.21 -29.06
N GLU A 119 -27.65 -9.87 -29.58
CA GLU A 119 -27.65 -10.49 -30.91
C GLU A 119 -27.41 -9.46 -32.02
N GLY A 120 -26.97 -9.94 -33.20
CA GLY A 120 -26.71 -9.11 -34.37
C GLY A 120 -25.43 -8.28 -34.28
N ARG A 121 -24.57 -8.54 -33.28
CA ARG A 121 -23.29 -7.87 -33.09
C ARG A 121 -22.12 -8.69 -33.63
N SER A 122 -21.08 -7.98 -34.03
CA SER A 122 -19.74 -8.50 -34.24
C SER A 122 -18.82 -7.85 -33.21
N PHE A 123 -18.12 -8.64 -32.41
CA PHE A 123 -17.40 -8.14 -31.24
C PHE A 123 -16.17 -9.00 -30.91
N THR A 124 -15.31 -8.51 -30.03
CA THR A 124 -14.28 -9.31 -29.36
C THR A 124 -14.55 -9.32 -27.87
N VAL A 125 -14.35 -10.44 -27.20
CA VAL A 125 -14.29 -10.47 -25.72
C VAL A 125 -12.91 -10.01 -25.28
N ALA A 126 -12.81 -9.16 -24.28
CA ALA A 126 -11.55 -8.68 -23.71
C ALA A 126 -11.64 -8.63 -22.17
N LEU A 127 -10.47 -8.57 -21.53
CA LEU A 127 -10.33 -8.30 -20.11
C LEU A 127 -10.16 -6.79 -19.88
N ARG A 128 -10.75 -6.27 -18.82
CA ARG A 128 -10.45 -4.96 -18.28
C ARG A 128 -9.57 -5.17 -17.05
N SER A 129 -8.54 -4.34 -16.89
CA SER A 129 -7.57 -4.42 -15.79
C SER A 129 -8.12 -3.99 -14.43
N THR A 130 -9.38 -4.33 -14.12
CA THR A 130 -10.04 -4.03 -12.85
C THR A 130 -10.75 -5.26 -12.31
N THR A 131 -10.94 -5.31 -11.00
CA THR A 131 -11.72 -6.36 -10.31
C THR A 131 -13.07 -5.83 -9.83
N ARG A 132 -13.58 -4.73 -10.39
CA ARG A 132 -14.72 -3.97 -9.83
C ARG A 132 -16.03 -4.73 -9.95
N ALA A 133 -16.24 -5.52 -11.01
CA ALA A 133 -17.44 -6.35 -11.15
C ALA A 133 -17.48 -7.48 -10.11
N SER A 134 -16.35 -7.83 -9.49
CA SER A 134 -16.28 -8.78 -8.37
C SER A 134 -16.36 -8.11 -6.98
N SER A 135 -16.84 -6.86 -6.92
CA SER A 135 -16.95 -5.88 -5.79
C SER A 135 -17.17 -6.37 -4.33
N GLN A 136 -17.49 -7.64 -4.09
CA GLN A 136 -17.60 -8.23 -2.76
C GLN A 136 -16.29 -8.86 -2.24
N ARG A 137 -15.27 -9.06 -3.09
CA ARG A 137 -14.01 -9.71 -2.70
C ARG A 137 -12.80 -8.78 -2.66
N VAL A 138 -12.61 -7.96 -3.68
CA VAL A 138 -11.37 -7.22 -3.92
C VAL A 138 -11.61 -5.95 -4.75
N ASN A 139 -10.90 -4.87 -4.45
CA ASN A 139 -10.97 -3.61 -5.19
C ASN A 139 -9.59 -3.25 -5.74
N LEU A 140 -9.24 -3.78 -6.92
CA LEU A 140 -7.97 -3.54 -7.59
C LEU A 140 -8.19 -3.00 -9.01
N GLU A 141 -7.25 -2.17 -9.43
CA GLU A 141 -7.09 -1.79 -10.83
C GLU A 141 -5.63 -1.64 -11.22
N VAL A 142 -5.30 -1.99 -12.46
CA VAL A 142 -3.99 -1.69 -13.06
C VAL A 142 -4.14 -0.68 -14.16
N ARG A 143 -3.31 0.35 -14.09
CA ARG A 143 -3.22 1.44 -15.04
C ARG A 143 -1.79 1.54 -15.57
N ASP A 144 -1.66 2.21 -16.71
CA ASP A 144 -0.40 2.65 -17.29
C ASP A 144 0.28 3.68 -16.35
N THR A 145 1.32 4.38 -16.79
CA THR A 145 2.04 5.38 -15.97
C THR A 145 1.12 6.32 -15.18
N ILE A 146 1.61 6.83 -14.05
CA ILE A 146 0.93 7.86 -13.24
C ILE A 146 0.48 9.06 -14.11
N SER A 147 1.26 9.41 -15.13
CA SER A 147 0.99 10.53 -16.02
C SER A 147 -0.08 10.25 -17.08
N SER A 148 -0.18 9.02 -17.61
CA SER A 148 -1.18 8.67 -18.62
C SER A 148 -2.50 8.20 -17.99
N ASN A 149 -2.42 7.48 -16.85
CA ASN A 149 -3.57 7.03 -16.06
C ASN A 149 -4.61 6.18 -16.84
N LEU A 150 -4.20 5.59 -17.96
CA LEU A 150 -5.04 4.77 -18.84
C LEU A 150 -5.11 3.34 -18.32
N TYR A 151 -6.24 2.65 -18.53
CA TYR A 151 -6.29 1.20 -18.27
C TYR A 151 -5.51 0.47 -19.36
N LEU A 152 -4.52 -0.34 -18.99
CA LEU A 152 -3.63 -1.01 -19.95
C LEU A 152 -4.34 -2.04 -20.86
N TYR A 153 -5.52 -2.53 -20.50
CA TYR A 153 -6.19 -3.65 -21.21
C TYR A 153 -7.45 -3.26 -21.96
N GLU A 154 -7.74 -1.97 -22.13
CA GLU A 154 -8.96 -1.61 -22.85
C GLU A 154 -8.91 -1.98 -24.35
N VAL A 155 -7.74 -2.31 -24.92
CA VAL A 155 -7.61 -2.50 -26.37
C VAL A 155 -6.67 -3.64 -26.76
N ALA A 156 -7.29 -4.78 -27.13
CA ALA A 156 -6.84 -5.79 -28.09
C ALA A 156 -5.47 -6.45 -27.84
N ASP A 157 -5.46 -7.59 -27.13
CA ASP A 157 -4.56 -8.73 -27.41
C ASP A 157 -4.86 -9.93 -26.49
N ALA A 158 -5.50 -9.71 -25.33
CA ALA A 158 -6.27 -10.75 -24.63
C ALA A 158 -7.67 -10.92 -25.25
N ALA A 159 -7.79 -10.69 -26.56
CA ALA A 159 -9.04 -10.90 -27.30
C ALA A 159 -9.08 -12.33 -27.82
N THR A 160 -10.29 -12.86 -28.03
CA THR A 160 -10.44 -14.01 -28.95
C THR A 160 -9.72 -13.68 -30.26
N ALA A 161 -9.07 -14.66 -30.90
CA ALA A 161 -8.20 -14.49 -32.07
C ALA A 161 -8.88 -13.91 -33.35
N GLY A 162 -10.09 -13.38 -33.21
CA GLY A 162 -10.85 -12.66 -34.22
C GLY A 162 -12.22 -12.23 -33.68
N PRO A 163 -12.99 -11.47 -34.49
CA PRO A 163 -14.37 -11.12 -34.18
C PRO A 163 -15.27 -12.36 -34.04
N ILE A 164 -16.14 -12.33 -33.05
CA ILE A 164 -17.25 -13.27 -32.87
C ILE A 164 -18.50 -12.62 -33.44
N SER A 165 -19.15 -13.31 -34.38
CA SER A 165 -20.45 -12.89 -34.93
C SER A 165 -21.57 -13.63 -34.21
N LEU A 166 -22.62 -12.90 -33.83
CA LEU A 166 -23.86 -13.46 -33.27
C LEU A 166 -25.02 -13.29 -34.25
N PRO A 167 -25.20 -14.21 -35.22
CA PRO A 167 -26.41 -14.24 -36.05
C PRO A 167 -27.67 -14.30 -35.19
N ALA A 168 -28.77 -13.74 -35.71
CA ALA A 168 -30.07 -13.82 -35.05
C ALA A 168 -30.47 -15.28 -34.78
N GLY A 169 -30.97 -15.56 -33.57
CA GLY A 169 -31.33 -16.91 -33.13
C GLY A 169 -30.16 -17.75 -32.57
N THR A 170 -29.00 -17.13 -32.29
CA THR A 170 -27.91 -17.80 -31.58
C THR A 170 -28.28 -18.02 -30.12
N VAL A 171 -28.26 -19.28 -29.65
CA VAL A 171 -28.63 -19.62 -28.26
C VAL A 171 -27.49 -19.40 -27.27
N SER A 172 -26.26 -19.73 -27.63
CA SER A 172 -25.06 -19.55 -26.80
C SER A 172 -23.79 -19.66 -27.64
N VAL A 173 -22.72 -19.00 -27.22
CA VAL A 173 -21.38 -19.15 -27.82
C VAL A 173 -20.36 -19.54 -26.75
N SER A 174 -19.44 -20.44 -27.11
CA SER A 174 -18.23 -20.69 -26.32
C SER A 174 -17.00 -20.29 -27.12
N VAL A 175 -16.12 -19.49 -26.51
CA VAL A 175 -14.89 -19.02 -27.13
C VAL A 175 -13.66 -19.87 -26.78
N GLY A 176 -13.86 -20.96 -26.04
CA GLY A 176 -12.77 -21.81 -25.53
C GLY A 176 -11.90 -21.09 -24.51
N SER A 177 -10.64 -21.52 -24.41
CA SER A 177 -9.63 -20.93 -23.52
C SER A 177 -8.70 -20.01 -24.30
N VAL A 178 -8.58 -18.76 -23.84
CA VAL A 178 -7.64 -17.76 -24.35
C VAL A 178 -6.50 -17.65 -23.36
N THR A 179 -5.26 -17.88 -23.80
CA THR A 179 -4.07 -17.73 -22.95
C THR A 179 -3.32 -16.48 -23.35
N ILE A 180 -3.09 -15.58 -22.41
CA ILE A 180 -2.19 -14.43 -22.56
C ILE A 180 -0.76 -14.97 -22.41
N PRO A 181 0.02 -15.06 -23.50
CA PRO A 181 1.35 -15.62 -23.42
C PRO A 181 2.30 -14.66 -22.72
N TRP A 182 3.31 -15.22 -22.09
CA TRP A 182 4.46 -14.44 -21.68
C TRP A 182 5.30 -14.15 -22.92
N SER A 183 5.88 -12.95 -22.96
CA SER A 183 6.80 -12.55 -24.01
C SER A 183 7.93 -11.72 -23.41
N PRO A 184 9.19 -11.89 -23.84
CA PRO A 184 10.28 -11.01 -23.47
C PRO A 184 10.19 -9.63 -24.17
N SER A 185 9.20 -9.42 -25.05
CA SER A 185 9.03 -8.18 -25.82
C SER A 185 8.54 -6.99 -24.98
N THR A 186 8.43 -5.82 -25.61
CA THR A 186 8.06 -4.54 -24.99
C THR A 186 6.61 -4.43 -24.50
N GLN A 187 5.78 -5.46 -24.66
CA GLN A 187 4.36 -5.41 -24.26
C GLN A 187 4.06 -6.15 -22.94
N ARG A 188 4.82 -7.21 -22.59
CA ARG A 188 4.69 -8.05 -21.37
C ARG A 188 3.28 -8.16 -20.78
N GLN A 189 2.29 -8.46 -21.63
CA GLN A 189 0.87 -8.38 -21.27
C GLN A 189 0.42 -9.40 -20.21
N SER A 190 1.18 -10.46 -19.97
CA SER A 190 0.86 -11.38 -18.87
C SER A 190 1.23 -10.84 -17.48
N ALA A 191 1.95 -9.71 -17.40
CA ALA A 191 2.31 -9.06 -16.12
C ALA A 191 1.09 -8.56 -15.35
N VAL A 192 0.11 -7.97 -16.02
CA VAL A 192 -1.05 -7.39 -15.33
C VAL A 192 -1.95 -8.41 -14.66
N PRO A 193 -2.39 -9.51 -15.32
CA PRO A 193 -3.07 -10.56 -14.57
C PRO A 193 -2.16 -11.14 -13.48
N SER A 194 -0.83 -11.23 -13.67
CA SER A 194 0.09 -11.68 -12.61
C SER A 194 0.09 -10.77 -11.37
N MET A 195 0.20 -9.47 -11.57
CA MET A 195 0.23 -8.47 -10.48
C MET A 195 -1.11 -8.37 -9.76
N LEU A 196 -2.22 -8.44 -10.50
CA LEU A 196 -3.55 -8.52 -9.92
C LEU A 196 -3.73 -9.80 -9.11
N ASP A 197 -3.21 -10.92 -9.60
CA ASP A 197 -3.30 -12.22 -8.92
C ASP A 197 -2.51 -12.23 -7.60
N ALA A 198 -1.29 -11.67 -7.58
CA ALA A 198 -0.50 -11.49 -6.37
C ALA A 198 -1.22 -10.59 -5.35
N CYS A 199 -1.74 -9.44 -5.78
CA CYS A 199 -2.49 -8.54 -4.91
C CYS A 199 -3.83 -9.15 -4.45
N LEU A 200 -4.45 -10.02 -5.26
CA LEU A 200 -5.64 -10.77 -4.89
C LEU A 200 -5.33 -11.77 -3.77
N ASN A 201 -4.22 -12.50 -3.85
CA ASN A 201 -3.78 -13.41 -2.78
C ASN A 201 -3.55 -12.66 -1.46
N ALA A 202 -2.90 -11.48 -1.52
CA ALA A 202 -2.74 -10.63 -0.36
C ALA A 202 -4.09 -10.12 0.19
N SER A 203 -5.00 -9.70 -0.69
CA SER A 203 -6.34 -9.24 -0.31
C SER A 203 -7.17 -10.34 0.36
N ASP A 204 -7.16 -11.56 -0.19
CA ASP A 204 -7.87 -12.71 0.38
C ASP A 204 -7.26 -13.11 1.74
N THR A 205 -5.94 -13.04 1.90
CA THR A 205 -5.25 -13.29 3.18
C THR A 205 -5.67 -12.28 4.25
N VAL A 206 -5.62 -10.99 3.92
CA VAL A 206 -6.02 -9.90 4.84
C VAL A 206 -7.50 -9.98 5.15
N LYS A 207 -8.36 -10.24 4.17
CA LYS A 207 -9.80 -10.40 4.37
C LYS A 207 -10.12 -11.60 5.23
N ALA A 208 -9.41 -12.72 5.06
CA ALA A 208 -9.59 -13.90 5.92
C ALA A 208 -9.20 -13.60 7.38
N ALA A 209 -8.13 -12.83 7.59
CA ALA A 209 -7.69 -12.45 8.93
C ALA A 209 -8.62 -11.40 9.59
N THR A 210 -9.12 -10.44 8.83
CA THR A 210 -9.78 -9.22 9.37
C THR A 210 -11.28 -9.11 9.10
N GLY A 211 -11.83 -9.94 8.21
CA GLY A 211 -13.18 -9.80 7.66
C GLY A 211 -13.39 -8.56 6.79
N THR A 212 -12.35 -7.76 6.53
CA THR A 212 -12.46 -6.45 5.87
C THR A 212 -12.07 -6.53 4.39
N VAL A 213 -12.89 -5.94 3.53
CA VAL A 213 -12.52 -5.67 2.13
C VAL A 213 -11.86 -4.29 2.09
N LEU A 214 -10.62 -4.23 1.61
CA LEU A 214 -9.87 -2.96 1.55
C LEU A 214 -10.42 -2.01 0.47
N PRO A 215 -10.15 -0.69 0.60
CA PRO A 215 -10.48 0.29 -0.43
C PRO A 215 -9.84 -0.03 -1.80
N LEU A 216 -10.22 0.73 -2.82
CA LEU A 216 -9.58 0.63 -4.14
C LEU A 216 -8.09 0.93 -4.03
N LEU A 217 -7.28 0.01 -4.53
CA LEU A 217 -5.85 0.18 -4.75
C LEU A 217 -5.56 0.23 -6.25
N THR A 218 -4.90 1.30 -6.68
CA THR A 218 -4.43 1.44 -8.06
C THR A 218 -3.00 0.91 -8.17
N ILE A 219 -2.72 0.16 -9.23
CA ILE A 219 -1.37 -0.31 -9.54
C ILE A 219 -0.94 0.35 -10.85
N PHE A 220 0.15 1.10 -10.82
CA PHE A 220 0.75 1.73 -11.99
C PHE A 220 1.90 0.88 -12.50
N TRP A 221 1.83 0.51 -13.77
CA TRP A 221 2.88 -0.26 -14.41
C TRP A 221 2.93 -0.02 -15.91
N ASN A 222 4.14 0.00 -16.46
CA ASN A 222 4.38 -0.05 -17.89
C ASN A 222 5.79 -0.56 -18.15
N VAL A 223 5.98 -1.21 -19.29
CA VAL A 223 7.33 -1.50 -19.79
C VAL A 223 8.06 -0.17 -20.01
N GLY A 224 9.31 -0.08 -19.58
CA GLY A 224 10.11 1.15 -19.62
C GLY A 224 10.02 1.99 -18.35
N SER A 225 9.19 1.64 -17.36
CA SER A 225 9.19 2.34 -16.07
C SER A 225 10.51 2.08 -15.34
N THR A 226 11.27 3.15 -15.11
CA THR A 226 12.55 3.13 -14.37
C THR A 226 12.38 3.55 -12.91
N ARG A 227 11.16 3.91 -12.50
CA ARG A 227 10.87 4.18 -11.09
C ARG A 227 10.86 2.85 -10.35
N GLY A 228 11.62 2.77 -9.25
CA GLY A 228 11.58 1.61 -8.36
C GLY A 228 10.15 1.27 -7.94
N SER A 229 9.92 0.05 -7.47
CA SER A 229 8.61 -0.29 -6.90
C SER A 229 8.45 0.39 -5.55
N TYR A 230 7.27 0.96 -5.33
CA TYR A 230 6.94 1.64 -4.08
C TYR A 230 5.42 1.84 -3.93
N PHE A 231 4.97 1.94 -2.70
CA PHE A 231 3.63 2.36 -2.33
C PHE A 231 3.55 3.86 -2.06
N GLY A 232 2.57 4.53 -2.68
CA GLY A 232 2.23 5.93 -2.47
C GLY A 232 0.83 6.10 -1.90
N LYS A 233 0.71 6.74 -0.73
CA LYS A 233 -0.57 6.95 -0.03
C LYS A 233 -1.57 7.79 -0.82
N THR A 234 -1.08 8.68 -1.70
CA THR A 234 -1.88 9.65 -2.46
C THR A 234 -1.52 9.70 -3.94
N ASP A 235 -0.80 8.70 -4.44
CA ASP A 235 -0.30 8.68 -5.83
C ASP A 235 -1.36 8.25 -6.84
N GLY A 236 -2.42 7.61 -6.36
CA GLY A 236 -3.53 7.12 -7.18
C GLY A 236 -4.49 8.22 -7.65
N PRO A 237 -5.41 7.88 -8.56
CA PRO A 237 -6.42 8.79 -9.05
C PRO A 237 -7.20 9.44 -7.90
N GLN A 238 -7.45 10.75 -8.01
CA GLN A 238 -8.15 11.54 -6.98
C GLN A 238 -7.44 11.55 -5.61
N GLY A 239 -6.13 11.27 -5.57
CA GLY A 239 -5.35 11.22 -4.33
C GLY A 239 -5.52 9.91 -3.56
N GLY A 240 -5.93 8.83 -4.24
CA GLY A 240 -6.05 7.50 -3.65
C GLY A 240 -4.70 6.79 -3.44
N PRO A 241 -4.69 5.63 -2.76
CA PRO A 241 -3.50 4.82 -2.59
C PRO A 241 -3.10 4.14 -3.90
N ALA A 242 -1.80 4.05 -4.17
CA ALA A 242 -1.30 3.34 -5.33
C ALA A 242 0.02 2.61 -5.09
N ILE A 243 0.24 1.52 -5.83
CA ILE A 243 1.54 0.86 -5.98
C ILE A 243 2.09 1.25 -7.35
N THR A 244 3.33 1.70 -7.42
CA THR A 244 4.08 1.77 -8.67
C THR A 244 4.98 0.53 -8.76
N VAL A 245 5.02 -0.11 -9.92
CA VAL A 245 5.85 -1.29 -10.16
C VAL A 245 6.95 -0.98 -11.18
N LEU A 246 8.16 -1.48 -10.90
CA LEU A 246 9.33 -1.29 -11.75
C LEU A 246 9.14 -2.10 -13.02
N GLY A 247 9.14 -1.41 -14.15
CA GLY A 247 8.93 -1.99 -15.46
C GLY A 247 10.23 -2.37 -16.15
N GLY A 248 11.39 -1.85 -15.72
CA GLY A 248 12.68 -1.95 -16.40
C GLY A 248 12.69 -1.28 -17.78
N ASP A 249 13.88 -0.98 -18.31
CA ASP A 249 14.05 -0.30 -19.60
C ASP A 249 15.08 -1.04 -20.49
N SER A 250 15.54 -0.40 -21.58
CA SER A 250 16.53 -1.02 -22.48
C SER A 250 17.91 -1.21 -21.88
N ASP A 251 18.21 -0.47 -20.81
CA ASP A 251 19.53 -0.40 -20.18
C ASP A 251 19.55 -1.16 -18.83
N ASN A 252 18.37 -1.44 -18.26
CA ASN A 252 18.16 -2.23 -17.05
C ASN A 252 17.08 -3.30 -17.24
N ASP A 253 17.51 -4.56 -17.30
CA ASP A 253 16.66 -5.77 -17.34
C ASP A 253 15.99 -6.11 -16.00
N GLU A 254 16.17 -5.30 -14.95
CA GLU A 254 15.46 -5.46 -13.67
C GLU A 254 14.00 -4.99 -13.81
N THR A 255 13.09 -5.94 -13.66
CA THR A 255 11.65 -5.73 -13.70
C THR A 255 11.01 -6.44 -12.51
N HIS A 256 9.94 -5.87 -11.95
CA HIS A 256 9.18 -6.49 -10.84
C HIS A 256 7.77 -6.92 -11.28
N ASP A 257 7.55 -7.01 -12.58
CA ASP A 257 6.25 -7.26 -13.22
C ASP A 257 5.73 -8.70 -13.03
N PHE A 258 6.58 -9.59 -12.52
CA PHE A 258 6.24 -10.96 -12.12
C PHE A 258 6.67 -11.29 -10.68
N ASP A 259 7.18 -10.32 -9.91
CA ASP A 259 7.66 -10.54 -8.55
C ASP A 259 6.50 -10.48 -7.54
N ASP A 260 5.88 -11.63 -7.26
CA ASP A 260 4.82 -11.75 -6.24
C ASP A 260 5.27 -11.18 -4.88
N ALA A 261 6.53 -11.42 -4.49
CA ALA A 261 7.10 -10.89 -3.25
C ALA A 261 7.09 -9.35 -3.21
N ILE A 262 7.44 -8.67 -4.30
CA ILE A 262 7.39 -7.21 -4.38
C ILE A 262 5.94 -6.73 -4.32
N ALA A 263 5.04 -7.38 -5.06
CA ALA A 263 3.62 -7.03 -5.00
C ALA A 263 3.05 -7.18 -3.58
N HIS A 264 3.38 -8.26 -2.86
CA HIS A 264 2.96 -8.48 -1.48
C HIS A 264 3.61 -7.48 -0.50
N HIS A 265 4.88 -7.11 -0.70
CA HIS A 265 5.57 -6.09 0.10
C HIS A 265 4.83 -4.75 0.02
N GLU A 266 4.63 -4.26 -1.19
CA GLU A 266 3.94 -2.98 -1.42
C GLU A 266 2.46 -3.04 -0.97
N TYR A 267 1.82 -4.19 -1.10
CA TYR A 267 0.49 -4.42 -0.52
C TYR A 267 0.50 -4.36 1.01
N GLY A 268 1.58 -4.80 1.67
CA GLY A 268 1.75 -4.66 3.11
C GLY A 268 1.78 -3.20 3.58
N HIS A 269 2.42 -2.30 2.83
CA HIS A 269 2.31 -0.86 3.10
C HIS A 269 0.87 -0.35 2.92
N PHE A 270 0.16 -0.83 1.89
CA PHE A 270 -1.26 -0.52 1.71
C PHE A 270 -2.12 -1.01 2.89
N VAL A 271 -1.85 -2.19 3.43
CA VAL A 271 -2.48 -2.72 4.64
C VAL A 271 -2.24 -1.80 5.84
N CYS A 272 -0.99 -1.39 6.08
CA CYS A 272 -0.65 -0.45 7.14
C CYS A 272 -1.42 0.87 7.00
N PHE A 273 -1.49 1.41 5.79
CA PHE A 273 -2.26 2.63 5.49
C PHE A 273 -3.77 2.46 5.68
N ALA A 274 -4.33 1.34 5.23
CA ALA A 274 -5.78 1.13 5.21
C ALA A 274 -6.35 0.73 6.57
N LEU A 275 -5.62 -0.10 7.33
CA LEU A 275 -6.12 -0.76 8.54
C LEU A 275 -5.43 -0.32 9.82
N SER A 276 -4.19 0.14 9.78
CA SER A 276 -3.40 0.49 10.96
C SER A 276 -3.00 1.97 10.96
N LYS A 277 -2.01 2.33 11.77
CA LYS A 277 -1.32 3.62 11.75
C LYS A 277 0.06 3.42 11.16
N ASP A 278 0.41 4.25 10.17
CA ASP A 278 1.74 4.26 9.57
C ASP A 278 2.37 5.65 9.69
N CYS A 279 3.37 5.74 10.56
CA CYS A 279 4.16 6.93 10.82
C CYS A 279 5.48 6.98 10.03
N SER A 280 5.69 6.06 9.08
CA SER A 280 6.86 6.10 8.22
C SER A 280 6.83 7.31 7.28
N LEU A 281 7.97 7.99 7.15
CA LEU A 281 8.21 9.01 6.12
C LEU A 281 8.66 8.37 4.79
N GLY A 282 8.82 7.04 4.77
CA GLY A 282 9.42 6.31 3.67
C GLY A 282 10.89 6.65 3.48
N GLY A 283 11.39 6.38 2.28
CA GLY A 283 12.75 6.69 1.86
C GLY A 283 13.55 5.46 1.47
N THR A 284 14.58 5.65 0.64
CA THR A 284 15.46 4.55 0.24
C THR A 284 16.18 3.99 1.47
N HIS A 285 16.38 2.68 1.51
CA HIS A 285 17.16 1.99 2.55
C HIS A 285 17.69 0.66 2.00
N THR A 286 18.65 0.06 2.71
CA THR A 286 19.03 -1.34 2.50
C THR A 286 18.31 -2.20 3.51
N ALA A 287 17.73 -3.31 3.05
CA ALA A 287 17.27 -4.36 3.92
C ALA A 287 18.38 -4.81 4.89
N GLY A 288 18.01 -5.04 6.16
CA GLY A 288 18.96 -5.48 7.18
C GLY A 288 19.90 -4.41 7.72
N ARG A 289 19.73 -3.15 7.31
CA ARG A 289 20.39 -2.01 7.95
C ARG A 289 19.44 -1.30 8.91
N ALA A 290 20.03 -0.70 9.96
CA ALA A 290 19.26 0.13 10.87
C ALA A 290 18.70 1.38 10.16
N ILE A 291 17.39 1.53 10.23
CA ILE A 291 16.59 2.67 9.80
C ILE A 291 15.87 3.28 11.02
N TYR A 292 15.11 4.37 10.86
CA TYR A 292 14.36 4.90 12.01
C TYR A 292 13.17 3.97 12.37
N PRO A 293 12.80 3.83 13.66
CA PRO A 293 11.87 2.79 14.12
C PRO A 293 10.49 2.76 13.43
N SER A 294 9.89 3.90 13.08
CA SER A 294 8.60 3.90 12.36
C SER A 294 8.71 3.38 10.92
N ALA A 295 9.85 3.58 10.25
CA ALA A 295 10.10 2.96 8.95
C ALA A 295 10.36 1.46 9.12
N ALA A 296 11.19 1.04 10.08
CA ALA A 296 11.45 -0.37 10.35
C ALA A 296 10.17 -1.15 10.66
N TYR A 297 9.23 -0.53 11.38
CA TYR A 297 7.91 -1.06 11.62
C TYR A 297 7.11 -1.26 10.32
N SER A 298 7.01 -0.23 9.48
CA SER A 298 6.25 -0.28 8.23
C SER A 298 6.85 -1.26 7.21
N GLU A 299 8.17 -1.22 7.03
CA GLU A 299 8.93 -2.12 6.15
C GLU A 299 8.92 -3.56 6.67
N GLY A 300 8.97 -3.76 7.98
CA GLY A 300 8.90 -5.08 8.59
C GLY A 300 7.55 -5.75 8.42
N ILE A 301 6.45 -5.01 8.53
CA ILE A 301 5.11 -5.52 8.21
C ILE A 301 5.00 -5.87 6.72
N ALA A 302 5.51 -5.01 5.84
CA ALA A 302 5.55 -5.29 4.41
C ALA A 302 6.36 -6.56 4.08
N GLN A 303 7.51 -6.72 4.72
CA GLN A 303 8.34 -7.91 4.61
C GLN A 303 7.63 -9.16 5.13
N PHE A 304 6.95 -9.07 6.28
CA PHE A 304 6.12 -10.15 6.84
C PHE A 304 4.99 -10.55 5.88
N LEU A 305 4.28 -9.58 5.29
CA LEU A 305 3.23 -9.88 4.30
C LEU A 305 3.76 -10.65 3.08
N SER A 306 4.98 -10.35 2.66
CA SER A 306 5.65 -11.03 1.55
C SER A 306 5.88 -12.52 1.79
N ALA A 307 5.99 -12.94 3.06
CA ALA A 307 6.17 -14.32 3.47
C ALA A 307 4.84 -15.01 3.85
N VAL A 308 3.96 -14.31 4.58
CA VAL A 308 2.75 -14.90 5.15
C VAL A 308 1.69 -15.22 4.09
N VAL A 309 1.61 -14.41 3.02
CA VAL A 309 0.66 -14.61 1.91
C VAL A 309 0.96 -15.92 1.16
N PRO A 310 2.21 -16.20 0.72
CA PRO A 310 2.54 -17.49 0.12
C PRO A 310 2.71 -18.63 1.14
N LYS A 311 2.62 -18.34 2.46
CA LYS A 311 2.91 -19.27 3.56
C LYS A 311 4.31 -19.86 3.49
N ASN A 312 5.30 -19.00 3.21
CA ASN A 312 6.68 -19.41 3.04
C ASN A 312 7.61 -18.36 3.68
N PRO A 313 8.48 -18.74 4.63
CA PRO A 313 9.44 -17.81 5.25
C PRO A 313 10.53 -17.33 4.28
N THR A 314 10.65 -17.98 3.12
CA THR A 314 11.59 -17.60 2.06
C THR A 314 10.93 -16.61 1.11
N VAL A 315 11.39 -15.36 1.15
CA VAL A 315 10.96 -14.30 0.25
C VAL A 315 11.97 -14.18 -0.89
N VAL A 316 11.49 -14.37 -2.12
CA VAL A 316 12.32 -14.39 -3.33
C VAL A 316 11.92 -13.24 -4.25
N ARG A 317 12.91 -12.45 -4.66
CA ARG A 317 12.78 -11.37 -5.66
C ARG A 317 13.67 -11.69 -6.85
N SER A 318 13.17 -11.55 -8.07
CA SER A 318 13.98 -11.77 -9.27
C SER A 318 14.87 -10.57 -9.60
N VAL A 319 15.91 -10.83 -10.40
CA VAL A 319 16.85 -9.86 -10.95
C VAL A 319 17.12 -10.27 -12.38
N GLY A 320 16.96 -9.35 -13.33
CA GLY A 320 17.28 -9.61 -14.72
C GLY A 320 16.43 -10.72 -15.35
N ILE A 321 15.16 -10.85 -14.96
CA ILE A 321 14.26 -11.91 -15.45
C ILE A 321 14.05 -11.84 -16.97
N THR A 322 14.21 -10.66 -17.57
CA THR A 322 14.21 -10.47 -19.03
C THR A 322 15.59 -10.74 -19.65
N GLY A 323 16.68 -10.52 -18.92
CA GLY A 323 18.07 -10.59 -19.37
C GLY A 323 18.69 -11.99 -19.44
N PRO A 324 19.88 -12.14 -20.07
CA PRO A 324 20.48 -13.45 -20.38
C PRO A 324 20.92 -14.26 -19.15
N SER A 325 21.05 -13.63 -17.98
CA SER A 325 21.52 -14.23 -16.73
C SER A 325 20.58 -13.87 -15.58
N PRO A 326 19.38 -14.46 -15.51
CA PRO A 326 18.47 -14.20 -14.41
C PRO A 326 19.07 -14.70 -13.08
N SER A 327 18.90 -13.93 -12.01
CA SER A 327 19.28 -14.30 -10.64
C SER A 327 18.20 -13.86 -9.65
N ALA A 328 18.29 -14.30 -8.39
CA ALA A 328 17.34 -13.92 -7.35
C ALA A 328 18.04 -13.37 -6.11
N TRP A 329 17.36 -12.44 -5.44
CA TRP A 329 17.61 -12.10 -4.05
C TRP A 329 16.68 -12.93 -3.17
N VAL A 330 17.24 -13.55 -2.14
CA VAL A 330 16.49 -14.36 -1.18
C VAL A 330 16.65 -13.76 0.20
N LYS A 331 15.53 -13.56 0.89
CA LYS A 331 15.47 -13.25 2.32
C LYS A 331 14.76 -14.41 3.03
N PHE A 332 15.24 -14.76 4.21
CA PHE A 332 14.62 -15.79 5.06
C PHE A 332 14.17 -15.13 6.35
N LEU A 333 12.89 -15.30 6.70
CA LEU A 333 12.29 -14.70 7.91
C LEU A 333 12.24 -15.65 9.11
N GLU A 334 12.82 -16.83 9.00
CA GLU A 334 12.88 -17.80 10.09
C GLU A 334 14.32 -17.99 10.57
N GLY A 335 15.00 -16.85 10.75
CA GLY A 335 16.36 -16.73 11.25
C GLY A 335 17.47 -16.98 10.22
N GLY A 336 18.62 -17.46 10.69
CA GLY A 336 19.73 -17.87 9.84
C GLY A 336 20.56 -16.72 9.26
N ARG A 337 20.32 -15.47 9.68
CA ARG A 337 21.06 -14.29 9.19
C ARG A 337 22.51 -14.20 9.69
N GLY A 338 22.91 -15.12 10.58
CA GLY A 338 24.24 -15.18 11.16
C GLY A 338 24.48 -14.13 12.24
N SER A 339 25.57 -14.29 13.00
CA SER A 339 25.88 -13.48 14.18
C SER A 339 26.33 -12.04 13.87
N THR A 340 26.53 -11.68 12.60
CA THR A 340 27.00 -10.36 12.17
C THR A 340 25.88 -9.47 11.60
N ALA A 341 24.66 -10.00 11.46
CA ALA A 341 23.52 -9.21 11.01
C ALA A 341 23.15 -8.15 12.06
N GLN A 342 22.76 -6.96 11.60
CA GLN A 342 22.16 -5.97 12.50
C GLN A 342 20.76 -6.44 12.89
N ARG A 343 20.39 -6.19 14.14
CA ARG A 343 19.09 -6.55 14.70
C ARG A 343 18.55 -5.39 15.55
N GLY A 344 17.29 -5.49 15.96
CA GLY A 344 16.62 -4.53 16.83
C GLY A 344 15.44 -3.83 16.16
N ILE A 345 14.74 -2.97 16.91
CA ILE A 345 13.51 -2.29 16.45
C ILE A 345 13.71 -1.35 15.25
N ARG A 346 14.98 -1.09 14.91
CA ARG A 346 15.41 -0.25 13.80
C ARG A 346 15.65 -1.05 12.52
N VAL A 347 15.51 -2.35 12.55
CA VAL A 347 15.83 -3.22 11.41
C VAL A 347 14.55 -3.86 10.91
N GLU A 348 14.11 -3.53 9.70
CA GLU A 348 12.88 -4.09 9.07
C GLU A 348 12.86 -5.62 9.14
N LEU A 349 14.05 -6.20 8.99
CA LEU A 349 14.29 -7.62 8.93
C LEU A 349 14.08 -8.26 10.32
N SER A 350 14.40 -7.57 11.42
CA SER A 350 14.07 -8.04 12.77
C SER A 350 12.57 -7.95 13.05
N VAL A 351 11.92 -6.87 12.60
CA VAL A 351 10.47 -6.72 12.72
C VAL A 351 9.75 -7.84 11.95
N GLY A 352 10.15 -8.10 10.71
CA GLY A 352 9.57 -9.16 9.88
C GLY A 352 9.77 -10.56 10.44
N GLU A 353 10.93 -10.87 11.02
CA GLU A 353 11.18 -12.15 11.73
C GLU A 353 10.27 -12.28 12.94
N VAL A 354 10.25 -11.31 13.86
CA VAL A 354 9.41 -11.40 15.05
C VAL A 354 7.93 -11.53 14.68
N LEU A 355 7.46 -10.83 13.65
CA LEU A 355 6.07 -10.98 13.17
C LEU A 355 5.79 -12.37 12.59
N TRP A 356 6.77 -13.00 11.94
CA TRP A 356 6.69 -14.37 11.45
C TRP A 356 6.66 -15.36 12.62
N ASP A 357 7.63 -15.29 13.53
CA ASP A 357 7.73 -16.17 14.71
C ASP A 357 6.48 -16.06 15.60
N LEU A 358 5.83 -14.88 15.64
CA LEU A 358 4.57 -14.73 16.38
C LEU A 358 3.42 -15.60 15.84
N VAL A 359 3.42 -15.99 14.57
CA VAL A 359 2.26 -16.63 13.91
C VAL A 359 2.55 -17.95 13.24
N ASP A 360 3.82 -18.30 13.06
CA ASP A 360 4.17 -19.59 12.50
C ASP A 360 3.65 -20.76 13.37
N GLY A 361 3.63 -21.97 12.82
CA GLY A 361 3.01 -23.12 13.48
C GLY A 361 1.47 -23.06 13.55
N ALA A 362 0.84 -21.90 13.31
CA ALA A 362 -0.60 -21.73 13.16
C ALA A 362 -1.01 -21.51 11.69
N GLY A 363 -2.28 -21.79 11.36
CA GLY A 363 -2.86 -21.46 10.04
C GLY A 363 -2.22 -22.16 8.83
N GLY A 364 -1.41 -23.19 9.06
CA GLY A 364 -0.61 -23.88 8.03
C GLY A 364 0.67 -23.13 7.63
N LEU A 365 1.13 -22.18 8.45
CA LEU A 365 2.47 -21.60 8.34
C LEU A 365 3.50 -22.59 8.91
N PRO A 366 4.61 -22.85 8.20
CA PRO A 366 5.64 -23.75 8.70
C PRO A 366 6.39 -23.09 9.86
N ASN A 367 6.67 -23.87 10.90
CA ASN A 367 7.60 -23.52 11.98
C ASN A 367 8.83 -24.44 11.82
N LEU A 368 9.95 -23.84 11.45
CA LEU A 368 11.22 -24.45 11.06
C LEU A 368 12.29 -24.33 12.16
N ASP A 369 12.13 -23.42 13.11
CA ASP A 369 13.08 -23.19 14.21
C ASP A 369 12.68 -23.89 15.53
N GLY A 370 11.44 -24.37 15.63
CA GLY A 370 10.94 -25.14 16.75
C GLY A 370 10.52 -24.33 17.97
N GLU A 371 10.30 -23.02 17.82
CA GLU A 371 9.69 -22.19 18.86
C GLU A 371 8.20 -22.58 19.09
N SER A 372 7.56 -22.07 20.14
CA SER A 372 6.25 -22.59 20.60
C SER A 372 5.07 -21.60 20.50
N VAL A 373 5.34 -20.35 20.12
CA VAL A 373 4.32 -19.36 19.84
C VAL A 373 3.64 -19.72 18.51
N ALA A 374 2.34 -19.44 18.43
CA ALA A 374 1.53 -19.81 17.27
C ALA A 374 0.24 -19.00 17.27
N LEU A 375 0.36 -17.67 17.24
CA LEU A 375 -0.80 -16.79 17.26
C LEU A 375 -1.59 -16.90 15.95
N SER A 376 -2.90 -16.69 16.02
CA SER A 376 -3.68 -16.58 14.80
C SER A 376 -3.38 -15.25 14.09
N LEU A 377 -3.38 -15.26 12.75
CA LEU A 377 -3.27 -14.03 11.97
C LEU A 377 -4.35 -13.01 12.36
N SER A 378 -5.58 -13.45 12.63
CA SER A 378 -6.65 -12.58 13.10
C SER A 378 -6.26 -11.82 14.37
N SER A 379 -5.67 -12.49 15.37
CA SER A 379 -5.22 -11.85 16.61
C SER A 379 -4.11 -10.82 16.36
N LEU A 380 -3.16 -11.11 15.47
CA LEU A 380 -2.11 -10.18 15.08
C LEU A 380 -2.70 -8.92 14.41
N PHE A 381 -3.61 -9.12 13.45
CA PHE A 381 -4.26 -8.04 12.74
C PHE A 381 -5.21 -7.21 13.63
N ASP A 382 -5.90 -7.81 14.59
CA ASP A 382 -6.72 -7.09 15.56
C ASP A 382 -5.89 -6.08 16.36
N VAL A 383 -4.67 -6.47 16.76
CA VAL A 383 -3.73 -5.56 17.43
C VAL A 383 -3.26 -4.46 16.48
N LEU A 384 -2.86 -4.80 15.25
CA LEU A 384 -2.51 -3.79 14.23
C LEU A 384 -3.63 -2.76 14.01
N ILE A 385 -4.88 -3.22 13.91
CA ILE A 385 -6.06 -2.37 13.71
C ILE A 385 -6.32 -1.49 14.91
N SER A 386 -6.13 -2.00 16.14
CA SER A 386 -6.33 -1.24 17.38
C SER A 386 -5.48 0.03 17.45
N LEU A 387 -4.32 0.04 16.77
CA LEU A 387 -3.38 1.16 16.76
C LEU A 387 -3.80 2.31 15.84
N ARG A 388 -4.76 2.11 14.93
CA ARG A 388 -5.17 3.09 13.91
C ARG A 388 -5.57 4.44 14.50
N GLY A 389 -6.29 4.43 15.63
CA GLY A 389 -6.78 5.63 16.31
C GLY A 389 -5.83 6.21 17.36
N SER A 390 -4.65 5.62 17.56
CA SER A 390 -3.71 6.04 18.59
C SER A 390 -3.12 7.42 18.27
N ASP A 391 -2.72 8.17 19.31
CA ASP A 391 -2.00 9.43 19.16
C ASP A 391 -0.47 9.23 19.08
N LEU A 392 0.01 7.98 19.14
CA LEU A 392 1.40 7.56 19.17
C LEU A 392 2.14 7.87 17.86
N TYR A 393 3.45 8.11 17.93
CA TYR A 393 4.30 8.09 16.74
C TYR A 393 4.92 6.70 16.64
N LEU A 394 4.24 5.87 15.86
CA LEU A 394 4.28 4.42 16.05
C LEU A 394 5.63 3.81 15.69
N SER A 395 6.09 2.90 16.53
CA SER A 395 7.22 2.01 16.33
C SER A 395 6.82 0.56 16.60
N PHE A 396 7.75 -0.37 16.38
CA PHE A 396 7.50 -1.78 16.67
C PHE A 396 7.30 -2.04 18.17
N GLU A 397 7.90 -1.25 19.06
CA GLU A 397 7.69 -1.41 20.49
C GLU A 397 6.25 -1.09 20.91
N ASP A 398 5.64 -0.06 20.33
CA ASP A 398 4.24 0.28 20.59
C ASP A 398 3.31 -0.88 20.19
N PHE A 399 3.64 -1.58 19.10
CA PHE A 399 2.93 -2.78 18.68
C PHE A 399 3.09 -3.95 19.68
N LEU A 400 4.32 -4.23 20.13
CA LEU A 400 4.58 -5.26 21.16
C LEU A 400 3.87 -4.94 22.49
N THR A 401 3.83 -3.66 22.87
CA THR A 401 3.09 -3.16 24.03
C THR A 401 1.59 -3.37 23.85
N ALA A 402 1.02 -3.08 22.68
CA ALA A 402 -0.39 -3.35 22.38
C ALA A 402 -0.70 -4.86 22.36
N LEU A 403 0.22 -5.69 21.86
CA LEU A 403 0.09 -7.14 21.80
C LEU A 403 -0.04 -7.74 23.21
N THR A 404 0.83 -7.35 24.14
CA THR A 404 0.74 -7.80 25.54
C THR A 404 -0.44 -7.17 26.29
N ALA A 405 -0.77 -5.91 26.04
CA ALA A 405 -1.93 -5.25 26.63
C ALA A 405 -3.27 -5.89 26.20
N SER A 406 -3.32 -6.45 25.00
CA SER A 406 -4.47 -7.22 24.51
C SER A 406 -4.57 -8.64 25.07
N ALA A 407 -3.58 -9.08 25.87
CA ALA A 407 -3.46 -10.42 26.42
C ALA A 407 -3.43 -11.55 25.37
N VAL A 408 -3.08 -11.23 24.11
CA VAL A 408 -2.86 -12.21 23.04
C VAL A 408 -1.60 -13.04 23.31
N ILE A 409 -0.58 -12.42 23.92
CA ILE A 409 0.64 -13.07 24.40
C ILE A 409 1.00 -12.46 25.76
N ASP A 410 1.53 -13.26 26.69
CA ASP A 410 2.07 -12.74 27.95
C ASP A 410 3.49 -12.19 27.77
N ILE A 411 3.88 -11.29 28.67
CA ILE A 411 5.18 -10.62 28.60
C ILE A 411 6.38 -11.57 28.69
N THR A 412 6.26 -12.67 29.44
CA THR A 412 7.38 -13.62 29.62
C THR A 412 7.59 -14.43 28.36
N THR A 413 6.51 -14.89 27.72
CA THR A 413 6.57 -15.59 26.44
C THR A 413 7.11 -14.68 25.33
N LEU A 414 6.64 -13.42 25.25
CA LEU A 414 7.18 -12.46 24.28
C LEU A 414 8.67 -12.19 24.51
N GLN A 415 9.11 -12.01 25.75
CA GLN A 415 10.53 -11.83 26.07
C GLN A 415 11.38 -13.04 25.69
N ALA A 416 10.84 -14.25 25.82
CA ALA A 416 11.53 -15.47 25.40
C ALA A 416 11.68 -15.53 23.87
N LEU A 417 10.61 -15.19 23.12
CA LEU A 417 10.62 -15.12 21.66
C LEU A 417 11.66 -14.12 21.13
N LEU A 418 11.80 -12.96 21.76
CA LEU A 418 12.79 -11.95 21.36
C LEU A 418 14.25 -12.40 21.59
N LEU A 419 14.48 -13.47 22.35
CA LEU A 419 15.80 -14.01 22.67
C LEU A 419 16.11 -15.35 21.97
N SER A 420 15.10 -16.07 21.49
CA SER A 420 15.22 -17.42 20.96
C SER A 420 14.16 -17.67 19.89
N PRO A 421 14.51 -18.30 18.75
CA PRO A 421 15.76 -19.02 18.45
C PRO A 421 16.99 -18.13 18.22
N GLU A 422 16.78 -16.85 17.92
CA GLU A 422 17.85 -15.87 17.71
C GLU A 422 17.61 -14.63 18.57
N ASP A 423 18.68 -14.07 19.15
CA ASP A 423 18.60 -12.83 19.91
C ASP A 423 18.31 -11.66 18.98
N GLN A 424 17.07 -11.14 19.02
CA GLN A 424 16.62 -10.03 18.20
C GLN A 424 17.17 -8.68 18.67
N THR A 425 17.89 -8.63 19.80
CA THR A 425 18.45 -7.40 20.38
C THR A 425 17.39 -6.32 20.63
N ILE A 426 16.15 -6.74 20.93
CA ILE A 426 15.02 -5.88 21.27
C ILE A 426 14.77 -5.99 22.77
N SER A 427 14.85 -4.86 23.48
CA SER A 427 14.47 -4.77 24.89
C SER A 427 12.96 -4.61 25.01
N PHE A 428 12.31 -5.49 25.75
CA PHE A 428 10.88 -5.36 26.06
C PHE A 428 10.60 -5.56 27.56
N PRO A 429 9.93 -4.62 28.26
CA PRO A 429 9.52 -3.29 27.79
C PRO A 429 10.71 -2.44 27.32
N ALA A 430 10.44 -1.41 26.49
CA ALA A 430 11.49 -0.61 25.88
C ALA A 430 12.49 -0.07 26.91
N SER A 431 13.78 -0.17 26.59
CA SER A 431 14.85 0.42 27.41
C SER A 431 16.01 0.87 26.53
N GLY A 432 16.84 1.79 27.03
CA GLY A 432 18.01 2.27 26.31
C GLY A 432 17.67 2.86 24.93
N ILE A 433 18.24 2.27 23.88
CA ILE A 433 18.09 2.74 22.49
C ILE A 433 16.72 2.42 21.87
N ASP A 434 15.95 1.54 22.50
CA ASP A 434 14.62 1.11 22.05
C ASP A 434 13.51 2.06 22.53
N VAL A 435 13.81 2.98 23.46
CA VAL A 435 12.89 4.06 23.84
C VAL A 435 12.86 5.10 22.73
N TRP A 436 11.77 5.13 21.96
CA TRP A 436 11.62 6.05 20.82
C TRP A 436 10.15 6.46 20.59
N PRO A 437 9.88 7.71 20.15
CA PRO A 437 10.79 8.84 20.09
C PRO A 437 11.24 9.31 21.47
N THR A 438 12.36 10.05 21.51
CA THR A 438 12.88 10.62 22.77
C THR A 438 11.87 11.63 23.34
N THR A 439 11.38 11.39 24.56
CA THR A 439 10.43 12.32 25.20
C THR A 439 11.16 13.55 25.72
N VAL A 440 10.66 14.74 25.40
CA VAL A 440 11.18 16.02 25.88
C VAL A 440 10.13 16.69 26.75
N SER A 441 10.48 17.00 27.99
CA SER A 441 9.58 17.75 28.87
C SER A 441 9.69 19.26 28.58
N PRO A 442 8.57 20.02 28.59
CA PRO A 442 8.65 21.48 28.53
C PRO A 442 9.57 22.05 29.62
N GLY A 443 10.48 22.93 29.23
CA GLY A 443 11.49 23.54 30.10
C GLY A 443 12.85 22.81 30.09
N GLU A 444 12.93 21.58 29.59
CA GLU A 444 14.20 20.87 29.45
C GLU A 444 14.97 21.34 28.21
N THR A 445 16.30 21.32 28.33
CA THR A 445 17.22 21.50 27.20
C THR A 445 17.91 20.19 26.92
N TRP A 446 17.73 19.69 25.71
CA TRP A 446 18.37 18.49 25.19
C TRP A 446 19.57 18.88 24.33
N ALA A 447 20.62 18.08 24.37
CA ALA A 447 21.78 18.26 23.49
C ALA A 447 22.10 16.93 22.84
N ASP A 448 22.34 16.96 21.53
CA ASP A 448 22.63 15.78 20.75
C ASP A 448 23.43 16.17 19.49
N VAL A 449 23.86 15.16 18.74
CA VAL A 449 24.67 15.27 17.53
C VAL A 449 23.94 14.59 16.39
N CYS A 450 23.63 15.36 15.35
CA CYS A 450 23.15 14.84 14.07
C CYS A 450 24.35 14.61 13.14
N GLN A 451 24.40 13.49 12.43
CA GLN A 451 25.48 13.21 11.48
C GLN A 451 25.04 13.53 10.05
N THR A 452 25.39 14.68 9.47
CA THR A 452 25.10 14.91 8.04
C THR A 452 25.94 13.96 7.20
N ARG A 453 25.36 12.96 6.54
CA ARG A 453 26.10 12.06 5.62
C ARG A 453 25.88 12.48 4.16
N PHE A 454 26.98 12.58 3.44
CA PHE A 454 27.02 12.45 1.98
C PHE A 454 27.78 11.17 1.68
N SER A 455 27.09 10.10 1.30
CA SER A 455 27.75 8.98 0.62
C SER A 455 27.97 9.39 -0.84
N SER A 456 29.20 9.22 -1.34
CA SER A 456 29.52 9.30 -2.77
C SER A 456 29.20 8.00 -3.52
N ALA A 457 28.66 7.01 -2.82
CA ALA A 457 28.03 5.85 -3.39
C ALA A 457 26.56 6.19 -3.66
N SER A 458 25.93 5.47 -4.57
CA SER A 458 24.48 5.45 -4.87
C SER A 458 23.57 5.12 -3.66
N ASP A 459 24.06 5.29 -2.43
CA ASP A 459 23.46 4.97 -1.14
C ASP A 459 22.67 6.18 -0.61
N ASP A 460 21.67 6.62 -1.37
CA ASP A 460 20.73 7.70 -1.03
C ASP A 460 19.74 7.25 0.07
N TYR A 461 20.21 6.71 1.18
CA TYR A 461 19.34 6.08 2.16
C TYR A 461 18.64 7.07 3.11
N THR A 462 17.57 7.74 2.66
CA THR A 462 16.80 8.68 3.48
C THR A 462 16.08 8.02 4.66
N ALA A 463 15.74 6.74 4.56
CA ALA A 463 15.20 5.96 5.68
C ALA A 463 16.30 5.40 6.60
N ALA A 464 17.46 5.03 6.04
CA ALA A 464 18.59 4.50 6.81
C ALA A 464 19.52 5.55 7.40
N ASP A 465 19.24 6.84 7.21
CA ASP A 465 20.12 7.87 7.73
C ASP A 465 19.99 7.94 9.27
N ALA A 466 20.96 7.31 9.93
CA ALA A 466 21.22 7.40 11.36
C ALA A 466 21.50 8.85 11.82
N SER A 467 21.45 9.85 10.94
CA SER A 467 21.43 11.27 11.25
C SER A 467 20.09 11.74 11.83
N ASN A 468 18.99 11.13 11.44
CA ASN A 468 17.65 11.58 11.81
C ASN A 468 17.43 11.43 13.32
N ARG A 469 16.91 12.50 13.94
CA ARG A 469 16.56 12.53 15.36
C ARG A 469 15.09 12.87 15.53
N PHE A 470 14.43 12.10 16.39
CA PHE A 470 13.01 12.22 16.65
C PHE A 470 12.81 12.44 18.14
N PHE A 471 12.17 13.54 18.46
CA PHE A 471 11.73 13.86 19.80
C PHE A 471 10.22 14.01 19.82
N GLN A 472 9.63 13.83 21.00
CA GLN A 472 8.21 14.01 21.18
C GLN A 472 7.89 14.76 22.47
N PHE A 473 6.77 15.49 22.45
CA PHE A 473 6.16 16.06 23.64
C PHE A 473 4.63 16.03 23.49
N VAL A 474 3.93 16.07 24.62
CA VAL A 474 2.46 16.04 24.67
C VAL A 474 1.94 17.36 25.21
N VAL A 475 1.00 17.95 24.49
CA VAL A 475 0.25 19.13 24.92
C VAL A 475 -1.10 18.67 25.45
N THR A 476 -1.40 18.93 26.72
CA THR A 476 -2.64 18.47 27.37
C THR A 476 -3.80 19.46 27.27
N GLN A 477 -3.49 20.74 27.07
CA GLN A 477 -4.46 21.82 26.91
C GLN A 477 -3.95 22.83 25.87
N GLN A 478 -4.86 23.56 25.23
CA GLN A 478 -4.46 24.57 24.24
C GLN A 478 -3.52 25.59 24.88
N THR A 479 -2.30 25.70 24.36
CA THR A 479 -1.26 26.55 24.93
C THR A 479 -0.32 27.04 23.85
N ARG A 480 0.46 28.08 24.15
CA ARG A 480 1.59 28.46 23.30
C ARG A 480 2.72 27.46 23.53
N VAL A 481 3.27 26.94 22.44
CA VAL A 481 4.50 26.16 22.45
C VAL A 481 5.54 26.89 21.61
N THR A 482 6.77 26.92 22.09
CA THR A 482 7.94 27.34 21.33
C THR A 482 9.00 26.25 21.39
N VAL A 483 9.34 25.70 20.23
CA VAL A 483 10.43 24.74 20.03
C VAL A 483 11.59 25.46 19.39
N THR A 484 12.77 25.38 20.01
CA THR A 484 13.98 26.06 19.53
C THR A 484 15.10 25.05 19.37
N MET A 485 15.65 24.94 18.16
CA MET A 485 16.91 24.24 17.89
C MET A 485 18.02 25.29 17.77
N THR A 486 19.15 25.07 18.45
CA THR A 486 20.34 25.93 18.38
C THR A 486 21.57 25.10 18.03
N LEU A 487 22.21 25.39 16.89
CA LEU A 487 23.43 24.72 16.47
C LEU A 487 24.61 25.13 17.36
N GLN A 488 25.39 24.16 17.82
CA GLN A 488 26.59 24.41 18.62
C GLN A 488 27.81 24.52 17.70
N GLY A 489 28.43 25.70 17.65
CA GLY A 489 29.70 25.92 16.94
C GLY A 489 29.61 26.38 15.47
N GLY A 490 28.45 26.84 14.99
CA GLY A 490 28.25 27.36 13.62
C GLY A 490 27.97 28.86 13.52
N VAL A 491 28.45 29.50 12.45
CA VAL A 491 28.14 30.89 12.04
C VAL A 491 26.80 30.91 11.27
N PRO A 492 25.98 31.97 11.39
CA PRO A 492 24.71 32.17 10.67
C PRO A 492 24.79 31.89 9.14
N GLY A 493 23.82 31.14 8.61
CA GLY A 493 23.48 31.08 7.18
C GLY A 493 24.56 30.46 6.30
N THR A 494 24.37 29.20 5.89
CA THR A 494 25.29 28.44 5.02
C THR A 494 26.74 28.51 5.48
N ASN A 495 27.26 27.47 6.14
CA ASN A 495 28.68 27.27 5.91
C ASN A 495 28.82 26.95 4.42
N SER A 496 29.73 27.65 3.74
CA SER A 496 30.20 27.39 2.38
C SER A 496 30.83 25.99 2.22
N THR A 497 30.57 25.09 3.18
CA THR A 497 31.18 23.78 3.38
C THR A 497 30.17 22.65 3.59
N GLY A 498 28.84 22.91 3.53
CA GLY A 498 27.82 21.88 3.26
C GLY A 498 27.19 21.13 4.45
N THR A 499 27.05 21.72 5.64
CA THR A 499 26.28 21.08 6.74
C THR A 499 24.98 21.83 7.02
N ASN A 500 23.86 21.35 6.48
CA ASN A 500 22.52 21.84 6.80
C ASN A 500 21.79 20.75 7.59
N ILE A 501 21.46 21.00 8.86
CA ILE A 501 20.45 20.22 9.57
C ILE A 501 19.23 21.11 9.77
N ASP A 502 18.04 20.60 9.51
CA ASP A 502 16.79 21.35 9.58
C ASP A 502 15.86 20.73 10.64
N MET A 503 15.08 21.56 11.34
CA MET A 503 14.08 21.15 12.32
C MET A 503 12.66 21.27 11.75
N PHE A 504 11.92 20.17 11.82
CA PHE A 504 10.50 20.09 11.47
C PHE A 504 9.68 19.78 12.72
N LEU A 505 8.51 20.43 12.82
CA LEU A 505 7.52 20.13 13.85
C LEU A 505 6.29 19.53 13.17
N CYS A 506 5.98 18.31 13.54
CA CYS A 506 4.88 17.53 12.96
C CYS A 506 3.90 17.07 14.04
N ARG A 507 2.70 16.69 13.59
CA ARG A 507 1.77 15.85 14.35
C ARG A 507 2.18 14.38 14.21
N SER A 508 1.56 13.50 15.01
CA SER A 508 1.87 12.07 14.97
C SER A 508 1.41 11.34 13.69
N ASP A 509 0.70 12.02 12.79
CA ASP A 509 0.31 11.56 11.45
C ASP A 509 1.26 12.08 10.35
N ASN A 510 2.45 12.59 10.72
CA ASN A 510 3.43 13.23 9.84
C ASN A 510 2.98 14.55 9.18
N THR A 511 1.79 15.08 9.50
CA THR A 511 1.41 16.40 9.00
C THR A 511 2.21 17.50 9.70
N LEU A 512 2.69 18.49 8.94
CA LEU A 512 3.36 19.65 9.53
C LEU A 512 2.43 20.37 10.51
N ALA A 513 2.96 20.67 11.69
CA ALA A 513 2.21 21.32 12.74
C ALA A 513 1.77 22.73 12.33
N LYS A 514 0.48 23.01 12.59
CA LYS A 514 -0.12 24.33 12.42
C LYS A 514 -0.54 24.88 13.77
N ASP A 515 -0.46 26.20 13.92
CA ASP A 515 -1.09 26.90 15.03
C ASP A 515 -2.63 26.89 14.91
N THR A 516 -3.32 27.34 15.95
CA THR A 516 -4.79 27.43 15.97
C THR A 516 -5.36 28.43 14.95
N ALA A 517 -4.52 29.27 14.33
CA ALA A 517 -4.90 30.15 13.23
C ALA A 517 -4.67 29.51 11.84
N GLY A 518 -4.15 28.29 11.77
CA GLY A 518 -3.89 27.55 10.54
C GLY A 518 -2.54 27.82 9.90
N ASN A 519 -1.65 28.58 10.55
CA ASN A 519 -0.31 28.87 10.05
C ASN A 519 0.64 27.73 10.38
N TYR A 520 1.48 27.31 9.43
CA TYR A 520 2.55 26.37 9.71
C TYR A 520 3.51 26.95 10.74
N MET A 521 3.86 26.15 11.75
CA MET A 521 4.73 26.57 12.84
C MET A 521 6.22 26.54 12.48
N THR A 522 6.59 25.67 11.54
CA THR A 522 7.93 25.65 10.92
C THR A 522 7.85 26.30 9.56
N HIS A 523 8.78 27.22 9.27
CA HIS A 523 8.87 27.89 7.99
C HIS A 523 9.97 27.24 7.14
N TRP A 524 9.66 26.96 5.87
CA TRP A 524 10.61 26.52 4.83
C TRP A 524 11.67 27.56 4.45
N LEU A 525 11.65 28.73 5.11
CA LEU A 525 12.54 29.83 4.80
C LEU A 525 13.84 29.61 5.56
N ARG A 526 14.90 29.29 4.80
CA ARG A 526 16.29 29.16 5.26
C ARG A 526 16.56 30.08 6.45
N PRO A 527 16.65 29.55 7.69
CA PRO A 527 17.11 30.39 8.78
C PRO A 527 18.54 30.78 8.44
N GLU A 528 18.76 32.06 8.16
CA GLU A 528 20.10 32.62 7.92
C GLU A 528 20.95 32.62 9.21
N GLY A 529 20.59 31.84 10.24
CA GLY A 529 21.12 31.88 11.61
C GLY A 529 21.30 30.50 12.25
N PRO A 530 22.10 30.37 13.33
CA PRO A 530 22.34 29.11 14.03
C PRO A 530 21.14 28.65 14.89
N VAL A 531 20.00 29.31 14.76
CA VAL A 531 18.80 29.08 15.58
C VAL A 531 17.61 28.88 14.66
N GLU A 532 16.90 27.79 14.86
CA GLU A 532 15.60 27.52 14.25
C GLU A 532 14.54 27.55 15.34
N THR A 533 13.37 28.12 15.05
CA THR A 533 12.31 28.25 16.04
C THR A 533 10.95 28.01 15.39
N ALA A 534 10.14 27.17 16.06
CA ALA A 534 8.74 26.96 15.76
C ALA A 534 7.90 27.42 16.95
N SER A 535 7.04 28.43 16.77
CA SER A 535 6.23 29.00 17.85
C SER A 535 4.79 29.24 17.42
N GLY A 536 3.84 28.92 18.29
CA GLY A 536 2.42 29.05 17.98
C GLY A 536 1.53 28.58 19.12
N VAL A 537 0.26 29.00 19.10
CA VAL A 537 -0.77 28.41 19.96
C VAL A 537 -1.23 27.12 19.32
N VAL A 538 -1.19 26.02 20.06
CA VAL A 538 -1.44 24.67 19.55
C VAL A 538 -2.53 23.98 20.33
N SER A 539 -3.32 23.15 19.66
CA SER A 539 -4.33 22.30 20.29
C SER A 539 -3.68 21.14 21.05
N PRO A 540 -4.42 20.49 21.97
CA PRO A 540 -3.96 19.27 22.61
C PRO A 540 -3.54 18.18 21.61
N GLY A 541 -2.62 17.34 22.05
CA GLY A 541 -2.12 16.18 21.30
C GLY A 541 -0.61 16.05 21.34
N ARG A 542 -0.13 15.01 20.67
CA ARG A 542 1.29 14.69 20.53
C ARG A 542 1.91 15.46 19.37
N TYR A 543 3.11 15.96 19.61
CA TYR A 543 3.93 16.67 18.64
C TYR A 543 5.28 16.01 18.52
N ILE A 544 5.78 15.92 17.28
CA ILE A 544 7.04 15.28 16.93
C ILE A 544 7.99 16.33 16.39
N VAL A 545 9.17 16.43 17.00
CA VAL A 545 10.27 17.23 16.48
C VAL A 545 11.18 16.30 15.71
N PHE A 546 11.31 16.55 14.42
CA PHE A 546 12.18 15.84 13.52
C PHE A 546 13.37 16.74 13.16
N ILE A 547 14.59 16.24 13.35
CA ILE A 547 15.82 16.94 12.97
C ILE A 547 16.55 16.06 11.97
N CYS A 548 16.76 16.56 10.75
CA CYS A 548 17.37 15.80 9.66
C CYS A 548 18.57 16.53 9.06
N GLY A 549 19.56 15.77 8.57
CA GLY A 549 20.76 16.30 7.95
C GLY A 549 20.72 16.46 6.43
N ARG A 550 19.54 16.29 5.82
CA ARG A 550 19.34 16.37 4.38
C ARG A 550 18.02 17.08 4.03
N PRO A 551 18.04 18.10 3.15
CA PRO A 551 16.85 18.83 2.73
C PRO A 551 16.10 18.19 1.54
N ASP A 552 16.47 16.99 1.11
CA ASP A 552 15.98 16.33 -0.10
C ASP A 552 14.66 15.55 0.07
N LEU A 553 14.20 15.30 1.30
CA LEU A 553 12.80 14.89 1.56
C LEU A 553 11.78 15.86 0.92
N TYR A 554 12.21 17.08 0.55
CA TYR A 554 11.42 18.08 -0.17
C TYR A 554 12.18 18.84 -1.30
N GLY A 555 13.24 18.26 -1.88
CA GLY A 555 13.76 18.70 -3.19
C GLY A 555 15.01 19.59 -3.26
N HIS A 556 15.97 19.48 -2.32
CA HIS A 556 17.26 20.18 -2.43
C HIS A 556 18.49 19.25 -2.31
N SER A 557 19.43 19.37 -3.25
CA SER A 557 20.72 18.65 -3.27
C SER A 557 21.84 19.50 -2.64
N LEU A 558 22.65 18.90 -1.79
CA LEU A 558 23.93 19.48 -1.33
C LEU A 558 25.07 18.86 -2.15
N THR A 559 26.16 19.61 -2.36
CA THR A 559 27.18 19.28 -3.39
C THR A 559 28.58 18.94 -2.84
N ASN A 560 28.76 18.71 -1.53
CA ASN A 560 30.11 18.48 -0.95
C ASN A 560 30.24 17.22 -0.07
N ALA A 561 31.33 16.48 -0.33
CA ALA A 561 31.55 15.07 0.03
C ALA A 561 32.26 14.82 1.38
N SER A 562 31.66 15.21 2.52
CA SER A 562 32.18 14.76 3.83
C SER A 562 31.07 14.57 4.86
N SER A 563 31.02 13.40 5.52
CA SER A 563 30.16 13.21 6.69
C SER A 563 30.60 14.14 7.83
N ARG A 564 29.68 14.86 8.46
CA ARG A 564 29.99 15.76 9.58
C ARG A 564 29.03 15.59 10.75
N ASN A 565 29.58 15.72 11.95
CA ASN A 565 28.80 15.77 13.19
C ASN A 565 28.38 17.22 13.44
N VAL A 566 27.08 17.47 13.50
CA VAL A 566 26.48 18.76 13.83
C VAL A 566 25.83 18.64 15.19
N SER A 567 26.47 19.24 16.20
CA SER A 567 25.93 19.31 17.55
C SER A 567 24.85 20.39 17.63
N TYR A 568 23.78 20.13 18.36
CA TYR A 568 22.70 21.10 18.57
C TYR A 568 22.19 21.06 20.03
N ARG A 569 21.41 22.06 20.40
CA ARG A 569 20.54 22.04 21.57
C ARG A 569 19.09 22.17 21.13
N LEU A 570 18.20 21.39 21.71
CA LEU A 570 16.77 21.46 21.51
C LEU A 570 16.11 21.89 22.81
N GLN A 571 15.19 22.85 22.74
CA GLN A 571 14.41 23.30 23.87
C GLN A 571 12.93 23.39 23.48
N VAL A 572 12.05 22.82 24.29
CA VAL A 572 10.60 23.00 24.17
C VAL A 572 10.15 23.85 25.36
N THR A 573 9.44 24.94 25.10
CA THR A 573 8.90 25.81 26.15
C THR A 573 7.40 25.98 25.99
N SER A 574 6.68 25.96 27.10
CA SER A 574 5.26 26.27 27.19
C SER A 574 4.99 27.02 28.50
N PRO A 575 4.09 28.02 28.52
CA PRO A 575 3.72 28.78 29.72
C PRO A 575 3.21 27.94 30.89
#